data_AF-A0A350ARQ4-F1
#
_entry.id   AF-A0A350ARQ4-F1
#
_cell.length_a   1.000
_cell.length_b   1.000
_cell.length_c   1.000
_cell.angle_alpha   90.00
_cell.angle_beta   90.00
_cell.angle_gamma   90.00
#
_symmetry.space_group_name_H-M   'P 1'
#
loop_
_entity.id
_entity.type
_entity.pdbx_description
1 polymer ?
#
loop_
_entity_poly.entity_id
_entity_poly.type
_entity_poly.pdbx_seq_one_letter_code
_entity_poly.pdbx_strand_id
1 'polypeptide(L)' 'MRPITVNVSESTYQEFKDYARRQDRKTAELIREAMELYREKKIQNTGVSSLRELRPESLGEVLQPMNSEDDLLDEMIHF' A
#
# COMPACT_ATOMS: atom_id res chain seq x y z
N MET A 1 4.54 -21.79 -11.40
CA MET A 1 5.24 -21.59 -10.11
C MET A 1 6.69 -22.05 -10.27
N ARG A 2 7.67 -21.34 -9.68
CA ARG A 2 9.06 -21.81 -9.57
C ARG A 2 9.43 -21.92 -8.08
N PRO A 3 10.11 -22.98 -7.63
CA PRO A 3 10.56 -23.08 -6.24
C PRO A 3 11.65 -22.04 -5.98
N ILE A 4 11.60 -21.43 -4.81
CA ILE A 4 12.61 -20.48 -4.34
C ILE A 4 12.96 -20.83 -2.90
N THR A 5 14.20 -20.55 -2.52
CA THR A 5 14.67 -20.62 -1.14
C THR A 5 15.01 -19.21 -0.71
N VAL A 6 14.49 -18.79 0.45
CA VAL A 6 14.70 -17.45 1.00
C VAL A 6 15.18 -17.61 2.44
N ASN A 7 16.25 -16.91 2.78
CA ASN A 7 16.72 -16.84 4.16
C ASN A 7 15.97 -15.71 4.88
N VAL A 8 15.41 -16.03 6.04
CA VAL A 8 14.72 -15.10 6.93
C VAL A 8 15.24 -15.31 8.35
N SER A 9 15.05 -14.33 9.23
CA SER A 9 15.31 -14.56 10.66
C SER A 9 14.34 -15.62 11.22
N GLU A 10 14.82 -16.36 12.22
CA GLU A 10 14.03 -17.39 12.89
C GLU A 10 12.74 -16.82 13.49
N SER A 11 12.82 -15.62 14.07
CA SER A 11 11.65 -14.93 14.65
C SER A 11 10.55 -14.68 13.62
N THR A 12 10.92 -14.17 12.45
CA THR A 12 9.97 -13.90 11.36
C THR A 12 9.35 -15.19 10.83
N TYR A 13 10.15 -16.24 10.67
CA TYR A 13 9.63 -17.53 10.23
C TYR A 13 8.61 -18.10 11.22
N GLN A 14 8.90 -18.01 12.51
CA GLN A 14 8.04 -18.52 13.57
C GLN A 14 6.70 -17.75 13.64
N GLU A 15 6.72 -16.42 13.51
CA GLU A 15 5.49 -15.60 13.45
C GLU A 15 4.59 -16.00 12.27
N PHE A 16 5.17 -16.14 11.07
CA PHE A 16 4.43 -16.56 9.87
C PHE A 16 3.87 -17.98 10.03
N LYS A 17 4.63 -18.88 10.66
CA LYS A 17 4.20 -20.26 10.91
C LYS A 17 3.05 -20.34 11.89
N ASP A 18 3.11 -19.60 12.99
CA ASP A 18 2.06 -19.59 14.01
C ASP A 18 0.79 -18.90 13.50
N TYR A 19 0.93 -17.82 12.75
CA TYR A 19 -0.20 -17.18 12.08
C TYR A 19 -0.86 -18.13 11.07
N ALA A 20 -0.09 -18.80 10.22
CA ALA A 20 -0.61 -19.75 9.24
C ALA A 20 -1.41 -20.89 9.91
N ARG A 21 -0.87 -21.45 11.00
CA ARG A 21 -1.54 -22.50 11.78
C ARG A 21 -2.88 -22.07 12.35
N ARG A 22 -2.97 -20.84 12.90
CA ARG A 22 -4.23 -20.30 13.45
C ARG A 22 -5.30 -20.12 12.37
N GLN A 23 -4.89 -19.98 11.11
CA GLN A 23 -5.77 -19.78 9.97
C GLN A 23 -5.99 -21.06 9.15
N ASP A 24 -5.47 -22.22 9.59
CA ASP A 24 -5.46 -23.48 8.83
C ASP A 24 -4.87 -23.34 7.41
N ARG A 25 -3.83 -22.50 7.27
CA ARG A 25 -3.14 -22.22 6.00
C ARG A 25 -1.70 -22.71 6.02
N LYS A 26 -1.08 -22.81 4.85
CA LYS A 26 0.36 -23.12 4.71
C LYS A 26 1.18 -21.85 4.81
N THR A 27 2.31 -21.89 5.53
CA THR A 27 3.28 -20.77 5.59
C THR A 27 3.72 -20.31 4.19
N ALA A 28 3.89 -21.24 3.24
CA ALA A 28 4.24 -20.93 1.86
C ALA A 28 3.16 -20.16 1.08
N GLU A 29 1.90 -20.19 1.51
CA GLU A 29 0.85 -19.33 0.93
C GLU A 29 1.03 -17.89 1.38
N LEU A 30 1.29 -17.67 2.67
CA LEU A 30 1.52 -16.34 3.21
C LEU A 30 2.77 -15.69 2.62
N ILE A 31 3.85 -16.46 2.42
CA ILE A 31 5.07 -15.95 1.78
C ILE A 31 4.78 -15.51 0.34
N ARG A 32 3.97 -16.29 -0.40
CA ARG A 32 3.56 -15.91 -1.76
C ARG A 32 2.68 -14.65 -1.77
N GLU A 33 1.76 -14.55 -0.83
CA GLU A 33 0.90 -13.38 -0.64
C GLU A 33 1.74 -12.13 -0.33
N ALA A 34 2.73 -12.25 0.56
CA ALA A 34 3.66 -11.17 0.87
C ALA A 34 4.49 -10.73 -0.35
N MET A 35 4.95 -11.68 -1.17
CA MET A 35 5.66 -11.37 -2.42
C MET A 35 4.76 -10.66 -3.43
N GLU A 36 3.49 -11.05 -3.53
CA GLU A 36 2.51 -10.41 -4.40
C GLU A 36 2.23 -8.96 -3.95
N LEU A 37 1.99 -8.77 -2.65
CA LEU A 37 1.81 -7.45 -2.05
C LEU A 37 3.00 -6.53 -2.29
N TYR A 38 4.22 -7.07 -2.19
CA TYR A 38 5.43 -6.30 -2.50
C TYR A 38 5.48 -5.92 -3.98
N ARG A 39 5.16 -6.86 -4.88
CA ARG A 39 5.14 -6.60 -6.32
C ARG A 39 4.14 -5.51 -6.67
N GLU A 40 2.91 -5.61 -6.19
CA GLU A 40 1.86 -4.62 -6.44
C GLU A 40 2.28 -3.25 -5.90
N LYS A 41 2.62 -3.18 -4.61
CA LYS A 41 2.87 -1.90 -3.93
C LYS A 41 4.17 -1.22 -4.31
N LYS A 42 5.21 -1.96 -4.67
CA LYS A 42 6.58 -1.41 -4.86
C LYS A 42 7.15 -1.62 -6.25
N ILE A 43 6.64 -2.56 -7.03
CA ILE A 43 7.10 -2.77 -8.40
C ILE A 43 6.10 -2.16 -9.39
N GLN A 44 4.81 -2.47 -9.25
CA GLN A 44 3.78 -2.02 -10.19
C GLN A 44 3.37 -0.56 -9.94
N ASN A 45 3.17 -0.16 -8.68
CA ASN A 45 2.78 1.21 -8.34
C ASN A 45 3.89 2.26 -8.52
N THR A 46 5.15 1.84 -8.71
CA THR A 46 6.26 2.76 -9.02
C THR A 46 6.12 3.38 -10.42
N GLY A 47 5.28 2.81 -11.30
CA GLY A 47 4.94 3.39 -12.59
C GLY A 47 3.94 4.56 -12.53
N VAL A 48 3.10 4.65 -11.50
CA VAL A 48 2.07 5.70 -11.32
C VAL A 48 2.64 6.89 -10.54
N SER A 49 3.90 7.24 -10.81
CA SER A 49 4.67 8.23 -10.05
C SER A 49 4.44 9.68 -10.50
N SER A 50 3.54 9.91 -11.46
CA SER A 50 3.22 11.25 -11.93
C SER A 50 1.90 11.73 -11.36
N LEU A 51 1.91 12.85 -10.64
CA LEU A 51 0.69 13.57 -10.25
C LEU A 51 -0.23 13.86 -11.45
N ARG A 52 0.31 13.87 -12.68
CA ARG A 52 -0.46 14.05 -13.91
C ARG A 52 -1.31 12.84 -14.30
N GLU A 53 -0.99 11.67 -13.77
CA GLU A 53 -1.66 10.39 -14.09
C GLU A 53 -2.69 10.00 -13.02
N LEU A 54 -2.74 10.72 -11.90
CA LEU A 54 -3.78 10.57 -10.90
C LEU A 54 -5.13 10.98 -11.50
N ARG A 55 -6.11 10.08 -11.45
CA ARG A 55 -7.50 10.43 -11.72
C ARG A 55 -8.07 11.10 -10.47
N PRO A 56 -8.56 12.35 -10.54
CA PRO A 56 -9.19 12.98 -9.40
C PRO A 56 -10.44 12.19 -9.03
N GLU A 57 -10.53 11.81 -7.76
CA GLU A 57 -11.72 11.18 -7.20
C GLU A 57 -12.68 12.28 -6.73
N SER A 58 -13.96 12.16 -7.07
CA SER A 58 -14.95 13.17 -6.69
C SER A 58 -15.25 13.05 -5.20
N LEU A 59 -14.97 14.11 -4.45
CA LEU A 59 -15.26 14.19 -3.01
C LEU A 59 -16.68 14.69 -2.70
N GLY A 60 -17.54 14.84 -3.72
CA GLY A 60 -18.91 15.30 -3.57
C GLY A 60 -19.10 16.77 -3.97
N GLU A 61 -19.96 17.48 -3.25
CA GLU A 61 -20.32 18.86 -3.58
C GLU A 61 -19.23 19.87 -3.21
N VAL A 62 -19.11 20.94 -3.99
CA VAL A 62 -18.21 22.05 -3.70
C VAL A 62 -18.78 22.86 -2.52
N LEU A 63 -18.13 22.79 -1.36
CA LEU A 63 -18.54 23.56 -0.17
C LEU A 63 -18.30 25.07 -0.35
N GLN A 64 -17.18 25.44 -0.98
CA GLN A 64 -16.82 26.82 -1.27
C GLN A 64 -15.98 26.87 -2.56
N PRO A 65 -16.33 27.71 -3.54
CA PRO A 65 -15.49 27.95 -4.71
C PRO A 65 -14.20 28.64 -4.31
N MET A 66 -13.08 28.17 -4.85
CA MET A 66 -11.77 28.77 -4.65
C MET A 66 -11.57 30.00 -5.53
N ASN A 67 -11.15 31.11 -4.93
CA ASN A 67 -10.73 32.32 -5.60
C ASN A 67 -9.21 32.43 -5.62
N SER A 68 -8.68 33.24 -6.53
CA SER A 68 -7.24 33.49 -6.68
C SER A 68 -6.58 34.17 -5.47
N GLU A 69 -7.36 34.70 -4.54
CA GLU A 69 -6.89 35.33 -3.30
C GLU A 69 -6.88 34.34 -2.12
N ASP A 70 -7.48 33.16 -2.28
CA ASP A 70 -7.55 32.15 -1.22
C ASP A 70 -6.22 31.39 -1.16
N ASP A 71 -5.55 31.44 -0.01
CA ASP A 71 -4.31 30.70 0.24
C ASP A 71 -4.61 29.41 1.00
N LEU A 72 -4.88 28.35 0.22
CA LEU A 72 -5.10 27.01 0.75
C LEU A 72 -3.99 26.52 1.69
N LEU A 73 -2.74 26.90 1.43
CA LEU A 73 -1.63 26.40 2.22
C LEU A 73 -1.64 27.07 3.60
N ASP A 74 -1.94 28.38 3.65
CA ASP A 74 -2.11 29.14 4.88
C ASP A 74 -3.33 28.66 5.69
N GLU A 75 -4.45 28.39 5.01
CA GLU A 75 -5.65 27.85 5.63
C GLU A 75 -5.41 26.47 6.26
N MET A 76 -4.68 25.57 5.58
CA MET A 76 -4.39 24.22 6.08
C MET A 76 -3.48 24.19 7.32
N ILE A 77 -2.60 25.17 7.48
CA ILE A 77 -1.69 25.25 8.63
C ILE A 77 -2.30 25.98 9.83
N HIS A 78 -3.42 26.69 9.62
CA HIS A 78 -4.09 27.51 10.63
C HIS A 78 -5.50 27.01 11.00
N PHE A 79 -5.83 25.77 10.63
CA PHE A 79 -7.00 25.03 11.13
C PHE A 79 -6.94 24.72 12.63
#